data_AF-A0A6M1T1J6-F1
#
_entry.id   AF-A0A6M1T1J6-F1
#
_cell.length_a   1.000
_cell.length_b   1.000
_cell.length_c   1.000
_cell.angle_alpha   90.00
_cell.angle_beta   90.00
_cell.angle_gamma   90.00
#
_symmetry.space_group_name_H-M   'P 1'
#
loop_
_entity.id
_entity.type
_entity.pdbx_description
1 polymer ?
#
loop_
_entity_poly.entity_id
_entity_poly.type
_entity_poly.pdbx_seq_one_letter_code
_entity_poly.pdbx_strand_id
1 'polypeptide(L)'
;MLEKEDTKLEIFGFGDDDDKEDTFYCLVNTVKNPDGIDLDKLSMADPRKFDEVLNEMGCILLLRGDEVEELINRGDITDSDLHKSIYDLAVEEEIIS
;
A
#
# COMPACT_ATOMS: atom_id res chain seq x y z
N MET A 1 -7.75 12.72 11.18
CA MET A 1 -8.07 11.29 11.08
C MET A 1 -8.74 10.99 9.77
N LEU A 2 -8.00 10.35 8.87
CA LEU A 2 -8.57 9.60 7.74
C LEU A 2 -9.28 8.38 8.31
N GLU A 3 -10.49 8.10 7.84
CA GLU A 3 -11.20 6.87 8.19
C GLU A 3 -10.80 5.73 7.23
N LYS A 4 -11.04 4.47 7.60
CA LYS A 4 -10.79 3.32 6.69
C LYS A 4 -11.46 3.53 5.34
N GLU A 5 -12.67 4.07 5.33
CA GLU A 5 -13.49 4.31 4.14
C GLU A 5 -12.90 5.39 3.21
N ASP A 6 -12.05 6.27 3.76
CA ASP A 6 -11.28 7.25 3.00
C ASP A 6 -10.01 6.63 2.39
N THR A 7 -9.77 5.34 2.61
CA THR A 7 -8.63 4.61 2.09
C THR A 7 -9.03 3.45 1.18
N LYS A 8 -8.11 3.07 0.30
CA LYS A 8 -8.25 1.91 -0.58
C LYS A 8 -6.95 1.11 -0.54
N LEU A 9 -7.04 -0.21 -0.47
CA LEU A 9 -5.88 -1.07 -0.69
C LEU A 9 -5.78 -1.41 -2.18
N GLU A 10 -4.67 -1.03 -2.80
CA GLU A 10 -4.34 -1.39 -4.17
C GLU A 10 -3.20 -2.40 -4.17
N ILE A 11 -3.38 -3.47 -4.95
CA ILE A 11 -2.40 -4.53 -5.09
C ILE A 11 -1.93 -4.53 -6.55
N PHE A 12 -0.63 -4.40 -6.75
CA PHE A 12 -0.03 -4.40 -8.07
C PHE A 12 1.22 -5.28 -8.11
N GLY A 13 1.38 -6.04 -9.18
CA GLY A 13 2.53 -6.90 -9.42
C GLY A 13 3.32 -6.42 -10.62
N PHE A 14 4.65 -6.43 -10.53
CA PHE A 14 5.54 -6.15 -11.67
C PHE A 14 6.19 -7.45 -12.18
N GLY A 15 5.42 -8.36 -12.79
CA GLY A 15 5.99 -9.63 -13.25
C GLY A 15 4.95 -10.70 -13.58
N ASP A 16 5.35 -11.97 -13.48
CA ASP A 16 4.40 -13.09 -13.47
C ASP A 16 3.59 -13.04 -12.16
N ASP A 17 2.28 -13.26 -12.24
CA ASP A 17 1.31 -13.12 -11.14
C ASP A 17 1.59 -14.01 -9.90
N ASP A 18 2.54 -14.95 -9.99
CA ASP A 18 2.90 -15.90 -8.93
C ASP A 18 4.11 -15.47 -8.07
N ASP A 19 4.82 -14.39 -8.43
CA ASP A 19 5.99 -13.94 -7.65
C ASP A 19 5.59 -12.93 -6.56
N LYS A 20 5.60 -13.38 -5.30
CA LYS A 20 5.27 -12.55 -4.14
C LYS A 20 6.29 -11.45 -3.89
N GLU A 21 7.54 -11.64 -4.34
CA GLU A 21 8.58 -10.62 -4.23
C GLU A 21 8.30 -9.41 -5.13
N ASP A 22 7.55 -9.62 -6.21
CA ASP A 22 7.16 -8.59 -7.18
C ASP A 22 5.74 -8.05 -6.94
N THR A 23 5.06 -8.50 -5.88
CA THR A 23 3.73 -8.01 -5.49
C THR A 23 3.85 -6.90 -4.45
N PHE A 24 3.10 -5.81 -4.65
CA PHE A 24 3.07 -4.65 -3.78
C PHE A 24 1.66 -4.34 -3.32
N TYR A 25 1.52 -3.93 -2.07
CA TYR A 25 0.29 -3.57 -1.38
C TYR A 25 0.40 -2.10 -0.97
N CYS A 26 -0.32 -1.21 -1.64
CA CYS A 26 -0.35 0.22 -1.30
C CYS A 26 -1.70 0.60 -0.69
N LEU A 27 -1.66 1.14 0.53
CA LEU A 27 -2.80 1.79 1.16
C LEU A 27 -2.86 3.23 0.65
N VAL A 28 -3.91 3.60 -0.09
CA VAL A 28 -4.06 4.89 -0.75
C VAL A 28 -5.10 5.75 -0.05
N ASN A 29 -4.80 7.03 0.14
CA ASN A 29 -5.75 8.06 0.56
C ASN A 29 -6.63 8.50 -0.63
N THR A 30 -7.87 8.06 -0.65
CA THR A 30 -8.83 8.38 -1.73
C THR A 30 -9.36 9.81 -1.68
N VAL A 31 -9.27 10.48 -0.52
CA VAL A 31 -9.59 11.92 -0.40
C VAL A 31 -8.54 12.77 -1.11
N LYS A 32 -7.26 12.34 -1.06
CA LYS A 32 -6.17 13.00 -1.76
C LYS A 32 -6.11 12.60 -3.23
N ASN A 33 -6.29 11.31 -3.52
CA ASN A 33 -6.25 10.78 -4.87
C ASN A 33 -7.33 9.69 -5.06
N PRO A 34 -8.52 10.07 -5.56
CA PRO A 34 -9.61 9.11 -5.75
C PRO A 34 -9.34 8.10 -6.87
N ASP A 35 -8.40 8.41 -7.77
CA ASP A 35 -8.09 7.56 -8.93
C ASP A 35 -7.08 6.45 -8.59
N GLY A 36 -6.42 6.51 -7.43
CA GLY A 36 -5.45 5.49 -7.00
C GLY A 36 -4.03 5.72 -7.51
N ILE A 37 -3.18 4.69 -7.43
CA ILE A 37 -1.80 4.74 -7.90
C ILE A 37 -1.78 4.61 -9.43
N ASP A 38 -1.16 5.59 -10.08
CA ASP A 38 -0.92 5.57 -11.52
C ASP A 38 0.39 4.82 -11.81
N LEU A 39 0.27 3.52 -12.09
CA LEU A 39 1.41 2.63 -12.36
C LEU A 39 2.22 3.07 -13.59
N ASP A 40 1.59 3.67 -14.60
CA ASP A 40 2.28 4.19 -15.77
C ASP A 40 3.21 5.35 -15.36
N LYS A 41 2.68 6.31 -14.60
CA LYS A 41 3.51 7.40 -14.05
C LYS A 41 4.58 6.89 -13.09
N LEU A 42 4.26 5.89 -12.26
CA LEU A 42 5.20 5.31 -11.31
C LEU A 42 6.35 4.59 -12.03
N SER A 43 6.06 3.85 -13.10
CA SER A 43 7.07 3.15 -13.92
C SER A 43 8.00 4.12 -14.68
N MET A 44 7.52 5.34 -14.97
CA MET A 44 8.29 6.39 -15.62
C MET A 44 9.01 7.32 -14.62
N ALA A 45 8.75 7.15 -13.32
CA ALA A 45 9.34 7.98 -12.28
C ALA A 45 10.84 7.69 -12.13
N ASP A 46 11.59 8.71 -11.72
CA ASP A 46 12.98 8.51 -11.30
C ASP A 46 12.98 7.62 -10.04
N PRO A 47 13.69 6.48 -10.02
CA PRO A 47 13.76 5.60 -8.86
C PRO A 47 14.22 6.32 -7.58
N ARG A 48 14.98 7.42 -7.70
CA ARG A 48 15.44 8.23 -6.57
C ARG A 48 14.32 9.09 -5.96
N LYS A 49 13.20 9.22 -6.66
CA LYS A 49 12.02 10.01 -6.28
C LYS A 49 10.77 9.15 -6.11
N PHE A 50 10.93 7.84 -6.07
CA PHE A 50 9.82 6.90 -6.00
C PHE A 50 8.89 7.20 -4.81
N ASP A 51 9.49 7.44 -3.63
CA ASP A 51 8.75 7.80 -2.41
C ASP A 51 8.02 9.14 -2.55
N GLU A 52 8.62 10.14 -3.22
CA GLU A 52 7.96 11.43 -3.47
C GLU A 52 6.74 11.24 -4.36
N VAL A 53 6.88 10.47 -5.44
CA VAL A 53 5.82 10.21 -6.41
C VAL A 53 4.66 9.44 -5.77
N LEU A 54 4.96 8.41 -4.97
CA LEU A 54 3.93 7.67 -4.23
C LEU A 54 3.20 8.55 -3.22
N ASN A 55 3.93 9.39 -2.49
CA ASN A 55 3.33 10.36 -1.58
C ASN A 55 2.43 11.35 -2.31
N GLU A 56 2.86 11.86 -3.48
CA GLU A 56 2.04 12.74 -4.34
C GLU A 56 0.76 12.04 -4.81
N MET A 57 0.87 10.77 -5.20
CA MET A 57 -0.27 9.90 -5.56
C MET A 57 -1.13 9.48 -4.35
N GLY A 58 -0.75 9.86 -3.13
CA GLY A 58 -1.52 9.58 -1.93
C GLY A 58 -1.33 8.18 -1.35
N CYS A 59 -0.27 7.46 -1.70
CA CYS A 59 0.13 6.26 -0.96
C CYS A 59 0.48 6.66 0.49
N ILE A 60 -0.17 5.99 1.45
CA ILE A 60 0.03 6.14 2.89
C ILE A 60 1.08 5.13 3.35
N LEU A 61 0.95 3.88 2.90
CA LEU A 61 1.81 2.77 3.27
C LEU A 61 2.00 1.86 2.05
N LEU A 62 3.23 1.47 1.78
CA LEU A 62 3.59 0.49 0.76
C LEU A 62 4.27 -0.69 1.44
N LEU A 63 3.77 -1.90 1.18
CA LEU A 63 4.36 -3.15 1.64
C LEU A 63 4.60 -4.07 0.45
N ARG A 64 5.70 -4.81 0.46
CA ARG A 64 5.96 -5.90 -0.49
C ARG A 64 5.26 -7.18 -0.04
N GLY A 65 5.08 -8.13 -0.95
CA GLY A 65 4.36 -9.37 -0.66
C GLY A 65 5.07 -10.27 0.36
N ASP A 66 6.41 -10.28 0.36
CA ASP A 66 7.21 -10.92 1.40
C ASP A 66 6.96 -10.28 2.78
N GLU A 67 6.92 -8.95 2.86
CA GLU A 67 6.63 -8.21 4.09
C GLU A 67 5.22 -8.49 4.61
N VAL A 68 4.22 -8.55 3.72
CA VAL A 68 2.84 -8.90 4.08
C VAL A 68 2.76 -10.31 4.62
N GLU A 69 3.42 -11.29 4.00
CA GLU A 69 3.46 -12.67 4.53
C GLU A 69 4.12 -12.72 5.91
N GLU A 70 5.21 -12.00 6.13
CA GLU A 70 5.86 -11.94 7.44
C GLU A 70 4.94 -11.34 8.50
N LEU A 71 4.24 -10.24 8.20
CA LEU A 71 3.29 -9.61 9.11
C LEU A 71 2.10 -10.54 9.44
N ILE A 72 1.60 -11.28 8.44
CA ILE A 72 0.54 -12.29 8.66
C ILE A 72 1.06 -13.42 9.56
N ASN A 73 2.27 -13.94 9.29
CA ASN A 73 2.87 -15.02 10.06
C ASN A 73 3.15 -14.61 11.51
N ARG A 74 3.47 -13.34 11.75
CA ARG A 74 3.64 -12.75 13.09
C ARG A 74 2.32 -12.51 13.80
N GLY A 75 1.22 -12.42 13.07
CA GLY A 75 -0.11 -12.08 13.59
C GLY A 75 -0.36 -10.58 13.73
N ASP A 76 0.48 -9.76 13.10
CA ASP A 76 0.35 -8.29 13.10
C ASP A 76 -0.76 -7.84 12.13
N ILE A 77 -1.01 -8.59 11.05
CA ILE A 77 -2.14 -8.38 10.12
C ILE A 77 -2.84 -9.72 9.77
N THR A 78 -4.01 -9.67 9.12
CA THR A 78 -4.76 -10.86 8.69
C THR A 78 -5.15 -10.78 7.22
N ASP A 79 -5.10 -11.91 6.53
CA ASP A 79 -5.54 -12.07 5.14
C ASP A 79 -7.07 -12.02 4.96
N SER A 80 -7.84 -12.20 6.03
CA SER A 80 -9.32 -12.24 5.97
C SER A 80 -9.99 -10.90 5.62
N ASP A 81 -9.36 -9.78 6.01
CA ASP A 81 -9.72 -8.42 5.58
C ASP A 81 -8.43 -7.58 5.54
N LEU A 82 -7.62 -7.83 4.49
CA LEU A 82 -6.29 -7.28 4.38
C LEU A 82 -6.28 -5.74 4.35
N HIS A 83 -7.29 -5.13 3.72
CA HIS A 83 -7.44 -3.67 3.72
C HIS A 83 -7.61 -3.15 5.15
N LYS A 84 -8.50 -3.76 5.94
CA LYS A 84 -8.68 -3.36 7.33
C LYS A 84 -7.42 -3.54 8.15
N SER A 85 -6.77 -4.70 8.07
CA SER A 85 -5.61 -4.98 8.92
C SER A 85 -4.43 -4.08 8.59
N ILE A 86 -4.22 -3.73 7.32
CA ILE A 86 -3.16 -2.78 6.92
C ILE A 86 -3.52 -1.36 7.36
N TYR A 87 -4.79 -0.96 7.29
CA TYR A 87 -5.25 0.32 7.84
C TYR A 87 -5.03 0.40 9.36
N ASP A 88 -5.45 -0.64 10.09
CA ASP A 88 -5.29 -0.70 11.56
C ASP A 88 -3.80 -0.63 11.94
N LEU A 89 -2.93 -1.32 11.20
CA LEU A 89 -1.46 -1.21 11.35
C LEU A 89 -0.96 0.22 11.12
N ALA A 90 -1.44 0.91 10.08
CA ALA A 90 -1.05 2.29 9.81
C ALA A 90 -1.53 3.28 10.89
N VAL A 91 -2.64 2.98 11.58
CA VAL A 91 -3.10 3.73 12.75
C VAL A 91 -2.23 3.42 13.98
N GLU A 92 -1.90 2.15 14.21
CA GLU A 92 -1.05 1.72 15.33
C GLU A 92 0.36 2.31 15.26
N GLU A 93 0.94 2.37 14.06
CA GLU A 93 2.25 2.96 13.79
C GLU A 93 2.21 4.50 13.67
N GLU A 94 1.08 5.14 14.02
CA GLU A 94 0.86 6.59 13.99
C GLU A 94 1.08 7.25 12.60
N ILE A 95 1.02 6.48 11.51
CA ILE A 95 1.08 6.98 10.13
C ILE A 95 -0.23 7.70 9.79
N ILE A 96 -1.36 7.15 10.24
CA ILE A 96 -2.68 7.79 10.16
C ILE A 96 -3.05 8.36 11.53
N SER A 97 -3.32 9.67 11.57
CA SER A 97 -3.80 10.43 12.74
C SER A 97 -4.99 11.33 12.40
#